data_AF-A0A3D3NXR7-F1
#
_entry.id   AF-A0A3D3NXR7-F1
#
_cell.length_a   1.000
_cell.length_b   1.000
_cell.length_c   1.000
_cell.angle_alpha   90.00
_cell.angle_beta   90.00
_cell.angle_gamma   90.00
#
_symmetry.space_group_name_H-M   'P 1'
#
loop_
_entity.id
_entity.type
_entity.pdbx_description
1 polymer ?
#
loop_
_entity_poly.entity_id
_entity_poly.type
_entity_poly.pdbx_seq_one_letter_code
_entity_poly.pdbx_strand_id
1 'polypeptide(L)'
;MPGPGKVTSGTRGEGCLDIHLNATTRWKDVPEPVWNYTLGGYQVLKKWLSYRESALLGRPLTPDEAQHFTHHVRHIASILALHEKLDAHYGASV
;
A
#
# COMPACT_ATOMS: atom_id res chain seq x y z
N MET A 1 10.28 7.50 -7.83
CA MET A 1 10.20 8.15 -6.51
C MET A 1 11.34 9.17 -6.38
N PRO A 2 11.09 10.44 -6.06
CA PRO A 2 12.06 11.39 -5.56
C PRO A 2 12.00 11.36 -4.01
N GLY A 3 12.88 10.59 -3.37
CA GLY A 3 13.06 10.59 -1.91
C GLY A 3 12.33 9.47 -1.14
N PRO A 4 12.58 9.37 0.19
CA PRO A 4 12.37 8.19 1.05
C PRO A 4 10.90 7.79 1.33
N GLY A 5 9.94 8.30 0.55
CA GLY A 5 8.51 8.08 0.74
C GLY A 5 7.96 8.88 1.91
N LYS A 6 7.40 10.06 1.62
CA LYS A 6 6.68 10.84 2.62
C LYS A 6 5.27 10.28 2.80
N VAL A 7 4.88 10.06 4.06
CA VAL A 7 3.52 9.65 4.45
C VAL A 7 2.96 10.74 5.37
N THR A 8 1.72 11.16 5.13
CA THR A 8 1.02 12.13 5.98
C THR A 8 -0.37 11.61 6.32
N SER A 9 -1.03 12.20 7.32
CA SER A 9 -2.45 11.93 7.58
C SER A 9 -3.31 12.26 6.36
N GLY A 10 -4.30 11.41 6.11
CA GLY A 10 -5.26 11.55 5.03
C GLY A 10 -6.33 12.62 5.33
N THR A 11 -7.16 12.87 4.33
CA THR A 11 -8.26 13.86 4.39
C THR A 11 -9.55 13.29 4.96
N ARG A 12 -9.70 11.96 5.02
CA ARG A 12 -10.89 11.26 5.54
C ARG A 12 -10.94 11.08 7.07
N GLY A 13 -9.94 11.59 7.79
CA GLY A 13 -9.84 11.46 9.25
C GLY A 13 -8.83 10.42 9.69
N GLU A 14 -8.91 10.02 10.96
CA GLU A 14 -7.98 9.07 11.59
C GLU A 14 -7.99 7.71 10.87
N GLY A 15 -6.82 7.06 10.81
CA GLY A 15 -6.63 5.77 10.15
C GLY A 15 -6.57 5.81 8.61
N CYS A 16 -6.53 7.00 8.00
CA CYS A 16 -6.28 7.19 6.57
C CYS A 16 -4.94 7.90 6.36
N LEU A 17 -4.19 7.49 5.33
CA LEU A 17 -2.85 7.98 5.02
C LEU A 17 -2.74 8.47 3.58
N ASP A 18 -2.05 9.58 3.38
CA ASP A 18 -1.64 10.08 2.08
C ASP A 18 -0.20 9.63 1.80
N ILE A 19 -0.01 8.82 0.74
CA ILE A 19 1.29 8.25 0.34
C ILE A 19 1.84 9.07 -0.82
N HIS A 20 2.88 9.88 -0.55
CA HIS A 20 3.40 10.84 -1.51
C HIS A 20 4.41 10.19 -2.45
N LEU A 21 4.12 10.29 -3.74
CA LEU A 21 5.06 9.94 -4.80
C LEU A 21 6.07 11.04 -5.04
N ASN A 22 5.68 12.30 -4.88
CA ASN A 22 6.51 13.50 -4.98
C ASN A 22 5.77 14.67 -4.31
N ALA A 23 6.24 15.91 -4.47
CA ALA A 23 5.63 17.08 -3.83
C ALA A 23 4.18 17.38 -4.27
N THR A 24 3.76 16.95 -5.47
CA THR A 24 2.46 17.28 -6.06
C THR A 24 1.55 16.08 -6.26
N THR A 25 2.10 14.87 -6.24
CA THR A 25 1.41 13.63 -6.59
C THR A 25 1.44 12.66 -5.41
N ARG A 26 0.28 12.13 -5.05
CA ARG A 26 0.12 11.18 -3.94
C ARG A 26 -1.10 10.29 -4.14
N TRP A 27 -1.07 9.10 -3.56
CA TRP A 27 -2.29 8.35 -3.29
C TRP A 27 -2.92 8.89 -2.03
N LYS A 28 -4.20 9.22 -2.09
CA LYS A 28 -4.93 9.80 -0.96
C LYS A 28 -5.72 8.74 -0.23
N ASP A 29 -5.85 8.94 1.09
CA ASP A 29 -6.73 8.18 1.96
C ASP A 29 -6.55 6.65 1.87
N VAL A 30 -5.30 6.19 1.79
CA VAL A 30 -4.95 4.78 1.91
C VAL A 30 -5.19 4.35 3.37
N PRO A 31 -6.01 3.33 3.66
CA PRO A 31 -6.23 2.89 5.04
C PRO A 31 -4.91 2.48 5.70
N GLU A 32 -4.69 2.92 6.94
CA GLU A 32 -3.47 2.65 7.69
C GLU A 32 -3.18 1.14 7.85
N PRO A 33 -4.16 0.27 8.17
CA PRO A 33 -3.92 -1.18 8.21
C PRO A 33 -3.45 -1.75 6.86
N VAL A 34 -3.90 -1.17 5.75
CA VAL A 34 -3.50 -1.59 4.40
C VAL A 34 -2.05 -1.16 4.12
N TRP A 35 -1.69 0.08 4.47
CA TRP A 35 -0.32 0.55 4.35
C TRP A 35 0.63 -0.29 5.21
N ASN A 36 0.26 -0.56 6.45
CA ASN A 36 1.05 -1.30 7.44
C ASN A 36 1.02 -2.82 7.26
N TYR A 37 0.30 -3.33 6.26
CA TYR A 37 0.24 -4.77 6.00
C TYR A 37 1.64 -5.35 5.75
N THR A 38 1.98 -6.41 6.49
CA THR A 38 3.27 -7.09 6.39
C THR A 38 3.12 -8.54 5.95
N LEU A 39 4.09 -9.01 5.18
CA LEU A 39 4.23 -10.42 4.79
C LEU A 39 5.71 -10.80 4.87
N GLY A 40 6.03 -11.87 5.60
CA GLY A 40 7.42 -12.30 5.82
C GLY A 40 8.31 -11.24 6.48
N GLY A 41 7.74 -10.44 7.39
CA GLY A 41 8.46 -9.37 8.11
C GLY A 41 8.65 -8.07 7.32
N TYR A 42 8.13 -7.98 6.09
CA TYR A 42 8.25 -6.78 5.27
C TYR A 42 6.90 -6.10 5.05
N GLN A 43 6.88 -4.76 5.15
CA GLN A 43 5.75 -3.94 4.74
C GLN A 43 5.61 -3.97 3.21
N VAL A 44 4.56 -4.63 2.71
CA VAL A 44 4.44 -5.05 1.30
C VAL A 44 4.45 -3.86 0.34
N LEU A 45 3.59 -2.87 0.60
CA LEU A 45 3.44 -1.70 -0.27
C LEU A 45 4.68 -0.80 -0.27
N LYS A 46 5.29 -0.60 0.91
CA LYS A 46 6.54 0.17 1.03
C LYS A 46 7.68 -0.50 0.26
N LYS A 47 7.83 -1.82 0.38
CA LYS A 47 8.86 -2.59 -0.34
C LYS A 47 8.62 -2.62 -1.85
N TRP A 48 7.37 -2.69 -2.29
CA TRP A 48 7.02 -2.61 -3.71
C TRP A 48 7.47 -1.27 -4.33
N LEU A 49 7.30 -0.16 -3.59
CA LEU A 49 7.73 1.17 -4.00
C LEU A 49 9.26 1.34 -3.97
N SER A 50 9.96 0.79 -2.97
CA SER A 50 11.43 0.93 -2.86
C SER A 50 12.16 0.31 -4.07
N TYR A 51 11.62 -0.76 -4.65
CA TYR A 51 12.17 -1.36 -5.87
C TYR A 51 11.86 -0.57 -7.15
N ARG A 52 11.08 0.51 -7.04
CA ARG A 52 10.68 1.38 -8.16
C ARG A 52 11.07 2.84 -7.93
N GLU A 53 12.07 3.05 -7.08
CA GLU A 53 12.69 4.36 -6.96
C GLU A 53 13.36 4.77 -8.26
N SER A 54 13.33 6.07 -8.58
CA SER A 54 13.82 6.53 -9.88
C SER A 54 15.34 6.32 -10.00
N ALA A 55 16.05 6.45 -8.89
CA ALA A 55 17.48 6.19 -8.81
C ALA A 55 17.84 4.72 -9.04
N LEU A 56 16.93 3.80 -8.71
CA LEU A 56 17.13 2.36 -8.91
C LEU A 56 16.74 1.90 -10.32
N LEU A 57 15.62 2.42 -10.85
CA LEU A 57 15.12 2.04 -12.18
C LEU A 57 15.77 2.80 -13.34
N GLY A 58 16.44 3.92 -13.07
CA GLY A 58 16.92 4.84 -14.11
C GLY A 58 15.80 5.57 -14.87
N ARG A 59 14.55 5.45 -14.42
CA ARG A 59 13.36 6.10 -15.01
C ARG A 59 12.29 6.40 -13.95
N PRO A 60 11.36 7.33 -14.21
CA PRO A 60 10.19 7.51 -13.35
C PRO A 60 9.26 6.29 -13.38
N LEU A 61 8.40 6.21 -12.36
CA LEU A 61 7.29 5.27 -12.28
C LEU A 61 6.29 5.56 -13.41
N THR A 62 5.84 4.54 -14.13
CA THR A 62 4.84 4.73 -15.20
C THR A 62 3.43 4.86 -14.64
N PRO A 63 2.46 5.41 -15.41
CA PRO A 63 1.05 5.41 -15.02
C PRO A 63 0.50 4.01 -14.73
N ASP A 64 0.83 3.01 -15.56
CA ASP A 64 0.39 1.62 -15.38
C ASP A 64 0.93 1.03 -14.07
N GLU A 65 2.20 1.29 -13.74
CA GLU A 65 2.77 0.88 -12.46
C GLU A 65 2.06 1.56 -11.28
N ALA A 66 1.74 2.85 -11.40
CA ALA A 66 0.99 3.56 -10.37
C ALA A 66 -0.43 3.01 -10.21
N GLN A 67 -1.06 2.55 -11.29
CA GLN A 67 -2.34 1.86 -11.27
C GLN A 67 -2.23 0.48 -10.61
N HIS A 68 -1.16 -0.28 -10.87
CA HIS A 68 -0.89 -1.55 -10.19
C HIS A 68 -0.75 -1.37 -8.68
N PHE A 69 -0.06 -0.33 -8.22
CA PHE A 69 0.01 -0.01 -6.79
C PHE A 69 -1.40 0.20 -6.19
N THR A 70 -2.26 0.91 -6.92
CA THR A 70 -3.65 1.15 -6.50
C THR A 70 -4.45 -0.15 -6.41
N HIS A 71 -4.25 -1.07 -7.36
CA HIS A 71 -4.87 -2.40 -7.30
C HIS A 71 -4.36 -3.21 -6.10
N HIS A 72 -3.05 -3.17 -5.81
CA HIS A 72 -2.50 -3.83 -4.62
C HIS A 72 -3.09 -3.30 -3.32
N VAL A 73 -3.23 -1.97 -3.19
CA VAL A 73 -3.92 -1.35 -2.04
C VAL A 73 -5.33 -1.92 -1.88
N ARG A 74 -6.12 -1.98 -2.97
CA ARG A 74 -7.48 -2.53 -2.94
C ARG A 74 -7.51 -4.01 -2.61
N HIS A 75 -6.59 -4.81 -3.15
CA HIS A 75 -6.51 -6.25 -2.87
C HIS A 75 -6.19 -6.51 -1.41
N ILE A 76 -5.20 -5.82 -0.84
CA ILE A 76 -4.86 -5.94 0.58
C ILE A 76 -6.05 -5.52 1.44
N ALA A 77 -6.74 -4.43 1.09
CA ALA A 77 -7.96 -4.02 1.80
C ALA A 77 -9.02 -5.14 1.82
N SER A 78 -9.26 -5.79 0.68
CA SER A 78 -10.19 -6.93 0.60
C SER A 78 -9.73 -8.12 1.43
N ILE A 79 -8.43 -8.46 1.41
CA ILE A 79 -7.86 -9.56 2.21
C ILE A 79 -8.09 -9.28 3.70
N LEU A 80 -7.78 -8.08 4.17
CA LEU A 80 -7.97 -7.69 5.56
C LEU A 80 -9.45 -7.72 5.96
N ALA A 81 -10.35 -7.26 5.09
CA ALA A 81 -11.79 -7.29 5.36
C ALA A 81 -12.37 -8.73 5.41
N LEU A 82 -11.73 -9.68 4.74
CA LEU A 82 -12.15 -11.08 4.70
C LEU A 82 -11.47 -11.95 5.76
N HIS A 83 -10.44 -11.43 6.45
CA HIS A 83 -9.55 -12.22 7.30
C HIS A 83 -10.29 -13.04 8.36
N GLU A 84 -11.13 -12.41 9.18
CA GLU A 84 -11.87 -13.12 10.24
C GLU A 84 -12.78 -14.23 9.71
N LYS A 85 -13.42 -14.00 8.55
CA LYS A 85 -14.29 -15.00 7.91
C LYS A 85 -13.47 -16.18 7.41
N LEU A 86 -12.31 -15.92 6.79
CA LEU A 86 -11.41 -16.96 6.31
C LEU A 86 -10.89 -17.81 7.46
N ASP A 87 -10.49 -17.18 8.57
CA ASP A 87 -10.01 -17.88 9.77
C ASP A 87 -11.11 -18.75 10.41
N ALA A 88 -12.34 -18.23 10.50
CA ALA A 88 -13.48 -18.99 11.00
C ALA A 88 -13.81 -20.21 10.12
N HIS A 89 -13.78 -20.04 8.79
CA HIS A 89 -13.97 -21.16 7.86
C HIS A 89 -12.86 -22.21 7.98
N TYR A 90 -11.61 -21.79 8.16
CA TYR A 90 -10.49 -22.70 8.37
C TYR A 90 -10.66 -23.51 9.66
N GLY A 91 -11.02 -22.86 10.77
CA GLY A 91 -11.25 -23.52 12.06
C GLY A 91 -12.41 -24.52 12.07
N ALA A 92 -13.47 -24.26 11.28
CA ALA A 92 -14.61 -25.17 11.14
C ALA A 92 -14.36 -26.37 10.20
N SER A 93 -13.24 -26.37 9.47
CA SER A 93 -12.87 -27.46 8.56
C SER A 93 -12.09 -28.60 9.24
N VAL A 94 -11.94 -28.52 10.57
CA VAL A 94 -11.21 -29.48 11.42
C VAL A 94 -12.18 -30.41 12.14
#